data_AF-A0A0C2UTW9-F1
#
_entry.id   AF-A0A0C2UTW9-F1
#
_cell.length_a   1.000
_cell.length_b   1.000
_cell.length_c   1.000
_cell.angle_alpha   90.00
_cell.angle_beta   90.00
_cell.angle_gamma   90.00
#
_symmetry.space_group_name_H-M   'P 1'
#
loop_
_entity.id
_entity.type
_entity.pdbx_description
1 polymer ?
#
loop_
_entity_poly.entity_id
_entity_poly.type
_entity_poly.pdbx_seq_one_letter_code
_entity_poly.pdbx_strand_id
1 'polypeptide(L)'
;RVGDTALFGHGIYCDEFVAVACTGEGDKMIEYMSALRVGLFYKETNDIQKSVQMAVDGLKNELNGECGLIAVDKYGHIGIAKSTSFLATATAVK
;
A
#
# COMPACT_ATOMS: atom_id res chain seq x y z
N ARG A 1 12.30 6.65 18.01
CA ARG A 1 12.07 6.71 16.55
C ARG A 1 10.59 6.42 16.31
N VAL A 2 9.92 7.21 15.46
CA VAL A 2 8.55 6.94 14.98
C VAL A 2 8.65 6.48 13.53
N GLY A 3 7.89 5.46 13.14
CA GLY A 3 7.83 4.92 11.78
C GLY A 3 6.54 5.28 11.05
N ASP A 4 6.40 4.80 9.82
CA ASP A 4 5.27 5.03 8.92
C ASP A 4 3.93 4.55 9.48
N THR A 5 3.92 3.46 10.26
CA THR A 5 2.68 2.86 10.79
C THR A 5 1.86 3.82 11.65
N ALA A 6 2.52 4.72 12.40
CA ALA A 6 1.85 5.69 13.26
C ALA A 6 1.38 6.94 12.50
N LEU A 7 1.69 7.07 11.20
CA LEU A 7 1.45 8.24 10.38
C LEU A 7 0.42 7.93 9.30
N PHE A 8 -0.70 8.65 9.35
CA PHE A 8 -1.80 8.47 8.41
C PHE A 8 -1.36 8.78 6.97
N GLY A 9 -1.76 7.93 6.02
CA GLY A 9 -1.38 8.02 4.61
C GLY A 9 0.00 7.44 4.28
N HIS A 10 0.78 6.99 5.28
CA HIS A 10 2.14 6.49 5.07
C HIS A 10 2.16 4.96 5.21
N GLY A 11 1.98 4.47 6.44
CA GLY A 11 1.88 3.03 6.72
C GLY A 11 0.45 2.49 6.77
N ILE A 12 -0.53 3.35 7.03
CA ILE A 12 -1.95 3.00 7.10
C ILE A 12 -2.75 4.12 6.42
N TYR A 13 -3.75 3.74 5.62
CA TYR A 13 -4.70 4.69 5.01
C TYR A 13 -6.07 4.03 4.88
N CYS A 14 -7.13 4.80 5.04
CA CYS A 14 -8.49 4.35 4.77
C CYS A 14 -9.37 5.54 4.39
N ASP A 15 -10.20 5.37 3.37
CA ASP A 15 -11.30 6.26 3.02
C ASP A 15 -12.56 5.44 2.62
N GLU A 16 -13.54 6.11 2.02
CA GLU A 16 -14.80 5.47 1.57
C GLU A 16 -14.62 4.47 0.41
N PHE A 17 -13.45 4.44 -0.23
CA PHE A 17 -13.17 3.58 -1.39
C PHE A 17 -12.19 2.44 -1.05
N VAL A 18 -11.17 2.69 -0.24
CA VAL A 18 -10.12 1.71 0.04
C VAL A 18 -9.64 1.76 1.48
N ALA A 19 -9.14 0.62 1.98
CA ALA A 19 -8.34 0.51 3.19
C ALA A 19 -7.01 -0.17 2.88
N VAL A 20 -5.91 0.35 3.42
CA VAL A 20 -4.53 -0.02 3.05
C VAL A 20 -3.67 -0.13 4.31
N ALA A 21 -2.83 -1.17 4.35
CA ALA A 21 -1.79 -1.33 5.35
C ALA A 21 -0.46 -1.73 4.68
N CYS A 22 0.62 -1.14 5.17
CA CYS A 22 1.97 -1.30 4.62
C CYS A 22 2.92 -1.97 5.63
N THR A 23 3.99 -2.54 5.12
CA THR A 23 5.19 -2.94 5.87
C THR A 23 6.43 -2.78 4.99
N GLY A 24 7.60 -2.53 5.58
CA GLY A 24 8.85 -2.36 4.83
C GLY A 24 9.76 -1.28 5.41
N GLU A 25 10.48 -0.59 4.53
CA GLU A 25 11.41 0.50 4.88
C GLU A 25 10.65 1.78 5.27
N GLY A 26 10.27 1.88 6.55
CA GLY A 26 9.40 2.95 7.06
C GLY A 26 9.83 4.37 6.68
N ASP A 27 11.12 4.71 6.72
CA ASP A 27 11.57 6.08 6.42
C ASP A 27 11.30 6.46 4.95
N LYS A 28 11.45 5.51 4.01
CA LYS A 28 11.12 5.71 2.59
C LYS A 28 9.61 5.74 2.36
N MET A 29 8.85 4.90 3.08
CA MET A 29 7.39 4.92 3.00
C MET A 29 6.80 6.22 3.55
N ILE A 30 7.46 6.85 4.52
CA ILE A 30 7.13 8.19 5.00
C ILE A 30 7.33 9.22 3.88
N GLU A 31 8.51 9.23 3.27
CA GLU A 31 8.86 10.15 2.18
C GLU A 31 7.91 9.98 0.97
N TYR A 32 7.53 8.75 0.66
CA TYR A 32 6.70 8.42 -0.51
C TYR A 32 5.19 8.51 -0.26
N MET A 33 4.74 8.47 0.99
CA MET A 33 3.32 8.34 1.37
C MET A 33 2.64 7.09 0.78
N SER A 34 3.27 5.92 0.96
CA SER A 34 2.91 4.66 0.28
C SER A 34 1.42 4.30 0.37
N ALA A 35 0.81 4.37 1.56
CA ALA A 35 -0.59 3.98 1.74
C ALA A 35 -1.57 4.94 1.04
N LEU A 36 -1.33 6.25 1.10
CA LEU A 36 -2.17 7.26 0.44
C LEU A 36 -2.14 7.09 -1.08
N ARG A 37 -0.97 6.80 -1.65
CA ARG A 37 -0.82 6.64 -3.11
C ARG A 37 -1.66 5.50 -3.67
N VAL A 38 -1.88 4.42 -2.91
CA VAL A 38 -2.83 3.37 -3.33
C VAL A 38 -4.24 3.94 -3.52
N GLY A 39 -4.72 4.78 -2.60
CA GLY A 39 -6.01 5.46 -2.73
C GLY A 39 -6.06 6.43 -3.92
N LEU A 40 -4.98 7.15 -4.19
CA LEU A 40 -4.89 8.03 -5.36
C LEU A 40 -4.92 7.23 -6.67
N PHE A 41 -4.12 6.17 -6.79
CA PHE A 41 -4.13 5.31 -7.96
C PHE A 41 -5.45 4.59 -8.13
N TYR A 42 -6.14 4.19 -7.06
CA TYR A 42 -7.47 3.58 -7.17
C TYR A 42 -8.49 4.51 -7.81
N LYS A 43 -8.44 5.82 -7.54
CA LYS A 43 -9.31 6.81 -8.20
C LYS A 43 -9.06 6.89 -9.72
N GLU A 44 -7.87 6.55 -10.18
CA GLU A 44 -7.50 6.55 -11.60
C GLU A 44 -7.78 5.20 -12.27
N THR A 45 -7.50 4.09 -11.59
CA THR A 45 -7.54 2.73 -12.17
C THR A 45 -8.87 2.02 -11.96
N ASN A 46 -9.56 2.34 -10.86
CA ASN A 46 -10.70 1.58 -10.33
C ASN A 46 -10.42 0.06 -10.20
N ASP A 47 -9.14 -0.29 -9.93
CA ASP A 47 -8.64 -1.66 -9.79
C ASP A 47 -7.62 -1.69 -8.64
N ILE A 48 -8.00 -2.31 -7.52
CA ILE A 48 -7.20 -2.31 -6.28
C ILE A 48 -5.88 -3.06 -6.42
N GLN A 49 -5.84 -4.15 -7.18
CA GLN A 49 -4.60 -4.91 -7.37
C GLN A 49 -3.60 -4.08 -8.18
N LYS A 50 -4.08 -3.42 -9.24
CA LYS A 50 -3.25 -2.52 -10.05
C LYS A 50 -2.74 -1.33 -9.23
N SER A 51 -3.60 -0.72 -8.40
CA SER A 51 -3.22 0.43 -7.56
C SER A 51 -2.13 0.08 -6.54
N VAL A 52 -2.24 -1.08 -5.89
CA VAL A 52 -1.23 -1.54 -4.92
C VAL A 52 0.09 -1.83 -5.64
N GLN A 53 0.06 -2.45 -6.82
CA GLN A 53 1.25 -2.70 -7.61
C GLN A 53 1.95 -1.39 -8.03
N MET A 54 1.19 -0.40 -8.51
CA MET A 54 1.73 0.92 -8.87
C MET A 54 2.39 1.63 -7.69
N ALA A 55 1.82 1.52 -6.48
CA ALA A 55 2.43 2.10 -5.28
C ALA A 55 3.75 1.42 -4.91
N VAL A 56 3.80 0.08 -4.93
CA VAL A 56 5.02 -0.70 -4.65
C VAL A 56 6.12 -0.39 -5.67
N ASP A 57 5.78 -0.38 -6.96
CA ASP A 57 6.73 -0.12 -8.03
C ASP A 57 7.26 1.32 -7.98
N GLY A 58 6.39 2.28 -7.69
CA GLY A 58 6.80 3.68 -7.56
C GLY A 58 7.75 3.90 -6.38
N LEU A 59 7.51 3.30 -5.20
CA LEU A 59 8.46 3.36 -4.08
C LEU A 59 9.83 2.79 -4.47
N LYS A 60 9.83 1.65 -5.17
CA LYS A 60 11.05 0.98 -5.63
C LYS A 60 11.80 1.84 -6.66
N ASN A 61 11.08 2.42 -7.62
CA ASN A 61 11.72 3.15 -8.73
C ASN A 61 12.17 4.55 -8.32
N GLU A 62 11.40 5.24 -7.47
CA GLU A 62 11.70 6.63 -7.07
C GLU A 62 12.71 6.69 -5.93
N LEU A 63 12.61 5.79 -4.95
CA LEU A 63 13.41 5.85 -3.72
C LEU A 63 14.29 4.61 -3.47
N ASN A 64 14.37 3.68 -4.44
CA ASN A 64 15.01 2.37 -4.25
C ASN A 64 14.53 1.67 -2.98
N GLY A 65 13.23 1.80 -2.67
CA GLY A 65 12.61 1.31 -1.45
C GLY A 65 11.95 -0.07 -1.60
N GLU A 66 12.02 -0.87 -0.54
CA GLU A 66 11.33 -2.14 -0.43
C GLU A 66 10.14 -2.08 0.54
N CYS A 67 9.00 -2.60 0.09
CA CYS A 67 7.79 -2.69 0.89
C CYS A 67 6.89 -3.86 0.46
N GLY A 68 5.91 -4.15 1.30
CA GLY A 68 4.78 -5.00 1.01
C GLY A 68 3.50 -4.33 1.49
N LEU A 69 2.47 -4.33 0.64
CA LEU A 69 1.21 -3.66 0.87
C LEU A 69 0.06 -4.64 0.70
N ILE A 70 -0.94 -4.49 1.57
CA ILE A 70 -2.24 -5.11 1.42
C ILE A 70 -3.31 -4.02 1.37
N ALA A 71 -4.33 -4.22 0.56
CA ALA A 71 -5.46 -3.32 0.49
C ALA A 71 -6.76 -4.06 0.18
N VAL A 72 -7.87 -3.45 0.56
CA VAL A 72 -9.22 -3.87 0.18
C VAL A 72 -9.99 -2.67 -0.35
N ASP A 73 -10.78 -2.86 -1.41
CA ASP A 73 -11.70 -1.83 -1.89
C ASP A 73 -13.11 -1.96 -1.29
N LYS A 74 -13.95 -0.96 -1.53
CA LYS A 74 -15.34 -0.90 -1.05
C LYS A 74 -16.25 -2.02 -1.58
N TYR A 75 -15.82 -2.73 -2.63
CA TYR A 75 -16.54 -3.86 -3.18
C TYR A 75 -16.05 -5.20 -2.61
N GLY A 76 -15.03 -5.17 -1.74
CA GLY A 76 -14.40 -6.34 -1.15
C GLY A 76 -13.32 -6.99 -2.02
N HIS A 77 -12.91 -6.35 -3.12
CA HIS A 77 -11.76 -6.84 -3.88
C HIS A 77 -10.48 -6.60 -3.08
N ILE A 78 -9.52 -7.51 -3.22
CA ILE A 78 -8.28 -7.51 -2.45
C ILE A 78 -7.10 -7.22 -3.38
N GLY A 79 -6.23 -6.31 -2.96
CA GLY A 79 -4.95 -6.02 -3.60
C GLY A 79 -3.78 -6.41 -2.70
N ILE A 80 -2.81 -7.15 -3.23
CA ILE A 80 -1.58 -7.52 -2.51
C ILE A 80 -0.41 -7.37 -3.47
N ALA A 81 0.61 -6.59 -3.08
CA ALA A 81 1.87 -6.54 -3.82
C ALA A 81 3.07 -6.33 -2.88
N LYS A 82 4.26 -6.68 -3.37
CA LYS A 82 5.51 -6.48 -2.64
C LYS A 82 6.68 -6.29 -3.59
N SER A 83 7.66 -5.51 -3.17
CA SER A 83 8.99 -5.46 -3.76
C SER A 83 10.03 -6.24 -2.95
N THR A 84 9.74 -6.55 -1.67
CA THR A 84 10.54 -7.43 -0.82
C THR A 84 10.57 -8.87 -1.34
N SER A 85 11.54 -9.68 -0.88
CA SER A 85 11.62 -11.11 -1.22
C SER A 85 10.39 -11.91 -0.75
N PHE A 86 9.82 -11.57 0.40
CA PHE A 86 8.68 -12.25 1.00
C PHE A 86 7.75 -11.28 1.75
N LEU A 87 6.44 -11.59 1.74
CA LEU A 87 5.42 -10.95 2.55
C LEU A 87 4.47 -12.04 3.05
N ALA A 88 4.42 -12.25 4.36
CA ALA A 88 3.43 -13.14 4.95
C ALA A 88 2.05 -12.48 4.89
N THR A 89 1.11 -13.07 4.17
CA THR A 89 -0.27 -12.58 4.05
C THR A 89 -1.26 -13.74 4.08
N ALA A 90 -2.50 -13.41 4.44
CA ALA A 90 -3.64 -14.31 4.34
C ALA A 90 -4.89 -13.48 4.02
N THR A 91 -5.87 -14.09 3.37
CA THR A 91 -7.16 -13.48 3.06
C THR A 91 -8.28 -14.42 3.48
N ALA A 92 -9.39 -13.85 3.94
CA ALA A 92 -10.61 -14.57 4.25
C ALA A 92 -11.79 -13.78 3.69
N VAL A 93 -12.54 -14.40 2.80
CA VAL A 93 -13.73 -13.82 2.15
C VAL A 93 -14.91 -14.72 2.47
N LYS A 94 -16.07 -14.11 2.76
CA LYS A 94 -17.29 -14.81 3.11
C LYS A 94 -18.06 -15.26 1.87
#